data_AF-A0AAU6WQ09-F1
#
_entry.id   AF-A0AAU6WQ09-F1
#
_cell.length_a   1.000
_cell.length_b   1.000
_cell.length_c   1.000
_cell.angle_alpha   90.00
_cell.angle_beta   90.00
_cell.angle_gamma   90.00
#
_symmetry.space_group_name_H-M   'P 1'
#
loop_
_entity.id
_entity.type
_entity.pdbx_description
1 polymer ?
#
loop_
_entity_poly.entity_id
_entity_poly.type
_entity_poly.pdbx_seq_one_letter_code
_entity_poly.pdbx_strand_id
1 'polypeptide(L)'
;MDYNQAQQRVKDLKKFYKGVLWFFIVAFIIFFDDIFKKGIFSFSFWDGSVILAIWGIILTVKAVKLFLLDSEWERSIIEKEMGKSKRPLKL
;
A
#
# COMPACT_ATOMS: atom_id res chain seq x y z
N MET A 1 21.98 -9.16 -11.97
CA MET A 1 21.27 -8.83 -10.73
C MET A 1 21.60 -7.39 -10.41
N ASP A 2 20.65 -6.48 -10.57
CA ASP A 2 20.91 -5.05 -10.39
C ASP A 2 20.78 -4.68 -8.91
N TYR A 3 21.91 -4.67 -8.20
CA TYR A 3 21.99 -4.42 -6.76
C TYR A 3 21.36 -3.07 -6.37
N ASN A 4 21.39 -2.09 -7.29
CA ASN A 4 20.76 -0.79 -7.12
C ASN A 4 19.24 -0.89 -7.02
N GLN A 5 18.62 -1.81 -7.76
CA GLN A 5 17.16 -2.00 -7.73
C GLN A 5 16.69 -2.52 -6.36
N ALA A 6 17.41 -3.47 -5.78
CA ALA A 6 17.08 -4.01 -4.45
C ALA A 6 17.25 -2.96 -3.34
N GLN A 7 18.31 -2.14 -3.40
CA GLN A 7 18.54 -1.02 -2.47
C GLN A 7 17.41 0.02 -2.52
N GLN A 8 16.97 0.39 -3.72
CA GLN A 8 15.87 1.33 -3.92
C GLN A 8 14.57 0.82 -3.25
N ARG A 9 14.26 -0.46 -3.43
CA ARG A 9 13.06 -1.10 -2.86
C ARG A 9 13.07 -1.14 -1.34
N VAL A 10 14.20 -1.49 -0.73
CA VAL A 10 14.33 -1.48 0.74
C VAL A 10 14.12 -0.07 1.28
N LYS A 11 14.63 0.95 0.58
CA LYS A 11 14.45 2.35 0.97
C LYS A 11 12.98 2.78 0.90
N ASP A 12 12.27 2.41 -0.16
CA ASP A 12 10.84 2.72 -0.32
C ASP A 12 9.97 1.93 0.69
N LEU A 13 10.30 0.67 0.95
CA LEU A 13 9.66 -0.15 1.97
C LEU A 13 9.83 0.44 3.37
N LYS A 14 11.05 0.90 3.70
CA LYS A 14 11.32 1.57 4.99
C LYS A 14 10.52 2.87 5.13
N LYS A 15 10.37 3.63 4.04
CA LYS A 15 9.58 4.87 4.01
C LYS A 15 8.09 4.59 4.14
N PHE A 16 7.59 3.54 3.48
CA PHE A 16 6.21 3.07 3.60
C PHE A 16 5.91 2.61 5.03
N TYR A 17 6.78 1.77 5.61
CA TYR A 17 6.62 1.26 6.97
C TYR A 17 6.55 2.40 7.98
N LYS A 18 7.38 3.45 7.83
CA LYS A 18 7.31 4.64 8.68
C LYS A 18 5.93 5.32 8.64
N GLY A 19 5.31 5.40 7.46
CA GLY A 19 3.95 5.94 7.29
C GLY A 19 2.88 5.07 7.92
N VAL A 20 2.98 3.74 7.78
CA VAL A 20 2.07 2.77 8.41
C VAL A 20 2.19 2.82 9.94
N LEU A 21 3.42 2.89 10.47
CA LEU A 21 3.68 3.00 11.91
C LEU A 21 3.00 4.25 12.49
N TRP A 22 3.14 5.38 11.80
CA TRP A 22 2.52 6.63 12.23
C TRP A 22 0.99 6.56 12.16
N PHE A 23 0.44 5.93 11.12
CA PHE A 23 -1.00 5.67 11.03
C PHE A 23 -1.51 4.83 12.20
N PHE A 24 -0.82 3.74 12.56
CA PHE A 24 -1.20 2.91 13.70
C PHE A 24 -1.19 3.68 15.02
N ILE A 25 -0.17 4.53 15.24
CA ILE A 25 -0.09 5.37 16.43
C ILE A 25 -1.29 6.31 16.52
N VAL A 26 -1.60 7.02 15.42
CA VAL A 26 -2.74 7.96 15.39
C VAL A 26 -4.07 7.23 15.53
N ALA A 27 -4.25 6.10 14.83
CA ALA A 27 -5.44 5.27 14.92
C ALA A 27 -5.66 4.76 16.36
N PHE A 28 -4.59 4.32 17.02
CA PHE A 28 -4.64 3.83 18.40
C PHE A 28 -5.04 4.94 19.38
N ILE A 29 -4.48 6.15 19.25
CA ILE A 29 -4.85 7.29 20.09
C ILE A 29 -6.34 7.62 19.93
N ILE A 30 -6.84 7.70 18.70
CA ILE A 30 -8.24 8.02 18.42
C ILE A 30 -9.16 6.92 18.96
N PHE A 31 -8.82 5.64 18.74
CA PHE A 31 -9.59 4.51 19.28
C PHE A 31 -9.60 4.51 20.81
N PHE A 32 -8.46 4.78 21.45
CA PHE A 32 -8.38 4.82 22.91
C PHE A 32 -9.19 5.98 23.49
N ASP A 33 -9.13 7.17 22.91
CA ASP A 33 -9.91 8.32 23.39
C ASP A 33 -11.42 8.02 23.31
N ASP A 34 -11.89 7.40 22.23
CA ASP A 34 -13.31 7.06 22.03
C ASP A 34 -13.77 5.94 23.00
N ILE A 35 -12.94 4.90 23.20
CA ILE A 35 -13.21 3.80 24.15
C ILE A 35 -13.31 4.33 25.59
N PHE A 36 -12.37 5.17 26.02
CA PHE A 36 -12.32 5.66 27.41
C PHE A 36 -13.36 6.73 27.72
N LYS A 37 -13.74 7.59 26.74
CA LYS A 37 -14.70 8.68 26.99
C LYS A 37 -16.16 8.29 26.77
N LYS A 38 -16.47 7.48 25.76
CA LYS A 38 -17.87 7.24 25.36
C LYS A 38 -18.37 5.85 25.70
N GLY A 39 -17.51 4.87 25.98
CA GLY A 39 -17.90 3.48 26.32
C GLY A 39 -18.72 2.75 25.25
N ILE A 40 -18.99 3.40 24.11
CA ILE A 40 -19.80 2.96 22.99
C ILE A 40 -19.02 3.32 21.74
N PHE A 41 -18.89 2.36 20.82
CA PHE A 41 -18.39 2.58 19.45
C PHE A 41 -19.37 3.48 18.68
N SER A 42 -19.43 4.77 19.01
CA SER A 42 -20.15 5.73 18.19
C SER A 42 -19.28 6.00 16.97
N PHE A 43 -19.48 5.21 15.91
CA PHE A 43 -18.92 5.44 14.58
C PHE A 43 -19.60 6.68 13.97
N SER A 44 -19.46 7.83 14.64
CA SER A 44 -19.89 9.12 14.12
C SER A 44 -18.98 9.40 12.92
N PHE A 45 -19.57 9.46 11.73
CA PHE A 45 -18.89 9.76 10.47
C PHE A 45 -18.21 11.15 10.48
N TRP A 46 -18.41 11.95 11.53
CA TRP A 46 -17.96 13.34 11.60
C TRP A 46 -16.78 13.60 12.55
N ASP A 47 -16.39 12.65 13.41
CA ASP A 47 -15.46 12.93 14.53
C ASP A 47 -13.99 12.50 14.28
N GLY A 48 -13.59 12.23 13.04
CA GLY A 48 -12.19 11.91 12.67
C GLY A 48 -11.94 10.48 12.21
N SER A 49 -12.93 9.59 12.39
CA SER A 49 -12.93 8.23 11.82
C SER A 49 -12.82 8.22 10.28
N VAL A 50 -13.42 9.20 9.61
CA VAL A 50 -13.34 9.36 8.14
C VAL A 50 -11.94 9.69 7.66
N ILE A 51 -11.17 10.51 8.40
CA ILE A 51 -9.79 10.83 8.01
C ILE A 51 -8.93 9.56 8.07
N LEU A 52 -9.13 8.73 9.11
CA LEU A 52 -8.45 7.44 9.25
C LEU A 52 -8.85 6.46 8.15
N ALA A 53 -10.13 6.43 7.76
CA ALA A 53 -10.59 5.57 6.67
C ALA A 53 -9.93 5.94 5.33
N ILE A 54 -9.92 7.23 4.97
CA ILE A 54 -9.27 7.71 3.74
C ILE A 54 -7.77 7.44 3.78
N TRP A 55 -7.12 7.72 4.91
CA TRP A 55 -5.68 7.53 5.06
C TRP A 55 -5.29 6.04 5.03
N GLY A 56 -6.14 5.19 5.61
CA GLY A 56 -6.04 3.73 5.54
C GLY A 56 -6.13 3.22 4.11
N ILE A 57 -7.13 3.67 3.33
CA ILE A 57 -7.27 3.30 1.90
C ILE A 57 -6.01 3.68 1.12
N ILE A 58 -5.47 4.89 1.33
CA ILE A 58 -4.25 5.34 0.67
C ILE A 58 -3.06 4.43 1.01
N LEU A 59 -2.94 3.99 2.27
CA LEU A 59 -1.90 3.06 2.69
C LEU A 59 -2.10 1.66 2.10
N THR A 60 -3.33 1.17 2.00
CA THR A 60 -3.63 -0.13 1.38
C THR A 60 -3.28 -0.13 -0.11
N VAL A 61 -3.64 0.93 -0.85
CA VAL A 61 -3.26 1.06 -2.26
C VAL A 61 -1.73 1.10 -2.40
N LYS A 62 -1.03 1.82 -1.52
CA LYS A 62 0.43 1.83 -1.49
C LYS A 62 1.03 0.46 -1.17
N ALA A 63 0.44 -0.30 -0.24
CA ALA A 63 0.87 -1.66 0.08
C ALA A 63 0.71 -2.58 -1.13
N VAL A 64 -0.46 -2.58 -1.76
CA VAL A 64 -0.72 -3.36 -2.98
C VAL A 64 0.29 -3.00 -4.07
N LYS A 65 0.55 -1.70 -4.27
CA LYS A 65 1.54 -1.26 -5.25
C LYS A 65 2.96 -1.73 -4.91
N LEU A 66 3.34 -1.70 -3.65
CA LEU A 66 4.69 -2.04 -3.19
C LEU A 66 4.93 -3.56 -3.10
N PHE A 67 3.89 -4.37 -2.87
CA PHE A 67 4.03 -5.82 -2.70
C PHE A 67 3.59 -6.62 -3.92
N LEU A 68 2.54 -6.20 -4.65
CA LEU A 68 1.96 -6.96 -5.77
C LEU A 68 2.42 -6.44 -7.15
N LEU A 69 2.67 -5.13 -7.29
CA LEU A 69 3.09 -4.52 -8.57
C LEU A 69 4.63 -4.43 -8.73
N ASP A 70 5.39 -4.94 -7.77
CA ASP A 70 6.80 -4.55 -7.51
C ASP A 70 7.83 -4.97 -8.57
N SER A 71 7.66 -6.13 -9.23
CA SER A 71 8.46 -6.46 -10.42
C SER A 71 8.06 -7.72 -11.14
N GLU A 72 7.52 -8.72 -10.44
CA GLU A 72 7.08 -9.95 -11.12
C GLU A 72 5.85 -9.67 -11.99
N TRP A 73 4.90 -8.87 -11.49
CA TRP A 73 3.77 -8.42 -12.28
C TRP A 73 4.22 -7.57 -13.49
N GLU A 74 5.05 -6.53 -13.28
CA GLU A 74 5.55 -5.70 -14.39
C GLU A 74 6.31 -6.52 -15.43
N ARG A 75 7.20 -7.41 -14.98
CA ARG A 75 7.95 -8.30 -15.87
C ARG A 75 7.01 -9.25 -16.63
N SER A 76 6.00 -9.81 -15.97
CA SER A 76 5.01 -10.69 -16.61
C SER A 76 4.13 -9.98 -17.64
N ILE A 77 3.80 -8.70 -17.42
CA ILE A 77 3.03 -7.88 -18.37
C ILE A 77 3.90 -7.54 -19.58
N ILE A 78 5.15 -7.11 -19.34
CA ILE A 78 6.12 -6.82 -20.40
C ILE A 78 6.37 -8.07 -21.25
N GLU A 79 6.55 -9.24 -20.62
CA GLU A 79 6.81 -10.51 -21.31
C GLU A 79 5.56 -10.99 -22.08
N LYS A 80 4.35 -10.78 -21.55
CA LYS A 80 3.09 -11.00 -22.28
C LYS A 80 2.95 -10.10 -23.50
N GLU A 81 3.23 -8.81 -23.36
CA GLU A 81 3.10 -7.86 -24.47
C GLU A 81 4.21 -8.06 -25.53
N MET A 82 5.45 -8.36 -25.12
CA MET A 82 6.52 -8.74 -26.04
C MET A 82 6.26 -10.09 -26.72
N GLY A 83 5.67 -11.05 -26.01
CA GLY A 83 5.29 -12.36 -26.57
C GLY A 83 4.19 -12.27 -27.62
N LYS A 84 3.26 -11.32 -27.52
CA LYS A 84 2.24 -11.05 -28.55
C LYS A 84 2.85 -10.49 -29.84
N SER A 85 3.95 -9.76 -29.76
CA SER A 85 4.71 -9.27 -30.93
C SER A 85 5.48 -10.39 -31.63
N LYS A 86 5.89 -11.42 -30.90
CA LYS A 86 6.59 -12.61 -31.42
C LYS A 86 5.64 -13.68 -31.98
N ARG A 87 4.58 -13.31 -32.71
CA ARG A 87 3.96 -14.29 -33.60
C ARG A 87 4.97 -14.59 -34.71
N PRO A 88 5.44 -15.84 -34.87
CA PRO A 88 6.24 -16.16 -36.05
C PRO A 88 5.36 -15.85 -37.26
N LEU A 89 5.86 -14.96 -38.13
CA LEU A 89 5.38 -14.88 -39.50
C LEU A 89 5.43 -16.31 -40.03
N LYS A 90 4.26 -16.92 -40.25
CA LYS A 90 4.18 -18.20 -40.96
C LYS A 90 4.73 -17.93 -42.36
N LEU A 91 5.97 -18.35 -42.60
CA LEU A 91 6.50 -18.53 -43.96
C LEU A 91 5.71 -19.65 -44.65
#